data_AF-A0A438JEM0-F1
#
_entry.id   AF-A0A438JEM0-F1
#
_cell.length_a   1.000
_cell.length_b   1.000
_cell.length_c   1.000
_cell.angle_alpha   90.00
_cell.angle_beta   90.00
_cell.angle_gamma   90.00
#
_symmetry.space_group_name_H-M   'P 1'
#
loop_
_entity.id
_entity.type
_entity.pdbx_description
1 polymer ?
#
loop_
_entity_poly.entity_id
_entity_poly.type
_entity_poly.pdbx_seq_one_letter_code
_entity_poly.pdbx_strand_id
1 'polypeptide(L)'
;MRRGYSYIEGVEGLLRALKQNNYEMHAFTNYPIWYEMIEDKLKLSTFLSWTFCSCTIGKRKPEPDFYLEVLRHLDVEPASCVFIDDR
;
A
#
# COMPACT_ATOMS: atom_id res chain seq x y z
N MET A 1 -10.45 17.89 -6.80
CA MET A 1 -9.57 16.69 -6.65
C MET A 1 -9.72 15.97 -5.32
N ARG A 2 -9.53 16.58 -4.13
CA ARG A 2 -9.68 15.87 -2.81
C ARG A 2 -11.03 15.14 -2.60
N ARG A 3 -12.12 15.61 -3.22
CA ARG A 3 -13.44 14.94 -3.13
C ARG A 3 -13.46 13.54 -3.76
N GLY A 4 -12.53 13.22 -4.67
CA GLY A 4 -12.50 11.96 -5.41
C GLY A 4 -11.94 10.75 -4.64
N TYR A 5 -11.36 10.93 -3.45
CA TYR A 5 -10.84 9.82 -2.66
C TYR A 5 -11.79 9.44 -1.53
N SER A 6 -12.25 8.21 -1.51
CA SER A 6 -13.08 7.64 -0.44
C SER A 6 -12.70 6.19 -0.23
N TYR A 7 -13.00 5.65 0.94
CA TYR A 7 -12.93 4.21 1.15
C TYR A 7 -13.96 3.52 0.24
N ILE A 8 -13.55 2.38 -0.32
CA ILE A 8 -14.49 1.38 -0.81
C ILE A 8 -15.18 0.77 0.40
N GLU A 9 -16.46 0.40 0.24
CA GLU A 9 -17.24 -0.23 1.31
C GLU A 9 -16.48 -1.43 1.92
N GLY A 10 -16.41 -1.47 3.26
CA GLY A 10 -15.73 -2.53 4.01
C GLY A 10 -14.20 -2.39 4.13
N VAL A 11 -13.52 -1.63 3.26
CA VAL A 11 -12.05 -1.55 3.26
C VAL A 11 -11.49 -0.92 4.55
N GLU A 12 -12.12 0.13 5.07
CA GLU A 12 -11.66 0.74 6.33
C GLU A 12 -11.78 -0.25 7.50
N GLY A 13 -12.86 -1.04 7.54
CA GLY A 13 -13.07 -2.08 8.54
C GLY A 13 -12.02 -3.19 8.46
N LEU A 14 -11.69 -3.62 7.23
CA LEU A 14 -10.64 -4.60 6.97
C LEU A 14 -9.27 -4.10 7.44
N LEU A 15 -8.88 -2.88 7.08
CA LEU A 15 -7.60 -2.28 7.50
C LEU A 15 -7.48 -2.20 9.03
N ARG A 16 -8.58 -1.83 9.71
CA ARG A 16 -8.63 -1.81 11.17
C ARG A 16 -8.45 -3.19 11.77
N ALA A 17 -9.14 -4.20 11.24
CA ALA A 17 -9.04 -5.58 11.73
C ALA A 17 -7.61 -6.14 11.53
N LEU A 18 -6.99 -5.92 10.37
CA LEU A 18 -5.62 -6.35 10.09
C LEU A 18 -4.62 -5.67 11.04
N LYS A 19 -4.77 -4.35 11.27
CA LYS A 19 -3.92 -3.62 12.21
C LYS A 19 -4.05 -4.15 13.64
N GLN A 20 -5.28 -4.42 14.08
CA GLN A 20 -5.55 -5.00 15.41
C GLN A 20 -4.99 -6.42 15.59
N ASN A 21 -4.84 -7.17 14.49
CA ASN A 21 -4.22 -8.49 14.48
C ASN A 21 -2.70 -8.43 14.21
N ASN A 22 -2.07 -7.26 14.34
CA ASN A 22 -0.63 -7.05 14.19
C ASN A 22 -0.05 -7.43 12.82
N TYR A 23 -0.85 -7.36 11.75
CA TYR A 23 -0.31 -7.47 10.40
C TYR A 23 0.45 -6.19 10.03
N GLU A 24 1.68 -6.38 9.55
CA GLU A 24 2.42 -5.33 8.87
C GLU A 24 1.82 -5.10 7.47
N MET A 25 1.57 -3.83 7.14
CA MET A 25 0.87 -3.45 5.91
C MET A 25 1.59 -2.30 5.23
N HIS A 26 1.73 -2.38 3.91
CA HIS A 26 2.35 -1.36 3.08
C HIS A 26 1.49 -1.05 1.87
N ALA A 27 1.45 0.21 1.48
CA ALA A 27 0.94 0.60 0.17
C ALA A 27 1.97 0.23 -0.90
N PHE A 28 1.51 -0.48 -1.92
CA PHE A 28 2.29 -0.86 -3.09
C PHE A 28 1.60 -0.40 -4.36
N THR A 29 2.01 0.78 -4.87
CA THR A 29 1.20 1.55 -5.81
C THR A 29 2.00 2.13 -6.98
N ASN A 30 1.35 2.17 -8.15
CA ASN A 30 1.82 2.89 -9.34
C ASN A 30 1.35 4.35 -9.38
N TYR A 31 0.68 4.81 -8.33
CA TYR A 31 0.05 6.12 -8.28
C TYR A 31 1.11 7.23 -8.12
N PRO A 32 0.93 8.39 -8.78
CA PRO A 32 1.88 9.50 -8.66
C PRO A 32 1.84 10.13 -7.25
N ILE A 33 2.65 11.17 -7.05
CA ILE A 33 2.77 11.96 -5.81
C ILE A 33 1.43 12.40 -5.19
N TRP A 34 0.34 12.39 -5.96
CA TRP A 34 -1.01 12.65 -5.49
C TRP A 34 -1.51 11.66 -4.42
N TYR A 35 -0.80 10.56 -4.15
CA TYR A 35 -1.09 9.73 -2.98
C TYR A 35 -1.03 10.53 -1.66
N GLU A 36 -0.26 11.62 -1.60
CA GLU A 36 -0.24 12.55 -0.46
C GLU A 36 -1.62 13.17 -0.19
N MET A 37 -2.41 13.40 -1.24
CA MET A 37 -3.79 13.91 -1.07
C MET A 37 -4.73 12.85 -0.48
N ILE A 38 -4.46 11.57 -0.73
CA ILE A 38 -5.17 10.45 -0.12
C ILE A 38 -4.81 10.40 1.36
N GLU A 39 -3.53 10.51 1.68
CA GLU A 39 -3.04 10.55 3.06
C GLU A 39 -3.62 11.73 3.84
N ASP A 40 -3.58 12.94 3.28
CA ASP A 40 -4.18 14.14 3.89
C ASP A 40 -5.62 13.94 4.33
N LYS A 41 -6.41 13.23 3.50
CA LYS A 41 -7.85 13.06 3.69
C LYS A 41 -8.21 11.85 4.54
N LEU A 42 -7.61 10.70 4.24
CA LEU A 42 -8.02 9.39 4.77
C LEU A 42 -7.09 8.89 5.87
N LYS A 43 -5.89 9.48 6.02
CA LYS A 43 -4.90 9.12 7.04
C LYS A 43 -4.59 7.62 7.03
N LEU A 44 -4.31 7.07 5.84
CA LEU A 44 -4.00 5.65 5.65
C LEU A 44 -2.75 5.22 6.43
N SER A 45 -1.85 6.17 6.73
CA SER A 45 -0.71 5.98 7.64
C SER A 45 -1.09 5.45 9.03
N THR A 46 -2.36 5.62 9.45
CA THR A 46 -2.90 5.01 10.68
C THR A 46 -2.86 3.48 10.64
N PHE A 47 -2.96 2.89 9.45
CA PHE A 47 -3.04 1.45 9.26
C PHE A 47 -1.78 0.89 8.61
N LEU A 48 -1.32 1.51 7.52
CA LEU A 48 -0.26 1.00 6.64
C LEU A 48 0.82 2.05 6.36
N SER A 49 1.99 1.61 5.89
CA SER A 49 3.08 2.51 5.50
C SER A 49 3.08 2.78 3.99
N TRP A 50 3.29 4.03 3.58
CA TRP A 50 3.48 4.41 2.17
C TRP A 50 4.89 4.07 1.66
N THR A 51 5.29 2.80 1.79
CA THR A 51 6.67 2.37 1.55
C THR A 51 6.96 2.15 0.07
N PHE A 52 6.04 1.54 -0.68
CA PHE A 52 6.29 1.08 -2.04
C PHE A 52 5.52 1.90 -3.09
N CYS A 53 5.75 3.21 -3.10
CA CYS A 53 5.20 4.12 -4.11
C CYS A 53 6.13 4.22 -5.32
N SER A 54 5.62 3.93 -6.53
CA SER A 54 6.42 3.94 -7.76
C SER A 54 7.08 5.29 -8.04
N CYS A 55 6.41 6.39 -7.72
CA CYS A 55 6.96 7.74 -7.89
C CYS A 55 8.15 8.04 -6.99
N THR A 56 8.32 7.27 -5.90
CA THR A 56 9.43 7.43 -4.95
C THR A 56 10.55 6.44 -5.26
N ILE A 57 10.20 5.19 -5.60
CA ILE A 57 11.15 4.11 -5.84
C ILE A 57 11.70 4.09 -7.27
N GLY A 58 10.98 4.66 -8.24
CA GLY A 58 11.37 4.65 -9.65
C GLY A 58 11.17 3.30 -10.36
N LYS A 59 10.46 2.36 -9.72
CA LYS A 59 10.05 1.07 -10.29
C LYS A 59 8.52 0.99 -10.37
N ARG A 60 7.96 0.19 -11.28
CA ARG A 60 6.51 0.14 -11.51
C ARG A 60 5.99 -1.28 -11.71
N LYS A 61 4.83 -1.60 -11.12
CA LYS A 61 4.13 -2.85 -11.40
C LYS A 61 3.67 -2.86 -12.88
N PRO A 62 3.73 -4.00 -13.59
CA PRO A 62 4.01 -5.35 -13.08
C PRO A 62 5.47 -5.81 -13.27
N GLU A 63 6.45 -4.90 -13.37
CA GLU A 63 7.85 -5.28 -13.53
C GLU A 63 8.32 -6.16 -12.34
N PRO A 64 8.87 -7.37 -12.59
CA PRO A 64 9.28 -8.28 -11.51
C PRO A 64 10.23 -7.65 -10.49
N ASP A 65 11.12 -6.78 -10.96
CA ASP A 65 12.11 -6.08 -10.15
C ASP A 65 11.50 -5.20 -9.06
N PHE A 66 10.24 -4.77 -9.20
CA PHE A 66 9.56 -4.02 -8.15
C PHE A 66 9.05 -4.94 -7.03
N TYR A 67 8.57 -6.14 -7.37
CA TYR A 67 8.16 -7.13 -6.37
C TYR A 67 9.38 -7.67 -5.61
N LEU A 68 10.50 -7.89 -6.30
CA LEU A 68 11.75 -8.30 -5.67
C LEU A 68 12.30 -7.22 -4.73
N GLU A 69 12.10 -5.93 -5.07
CA GLU A 69 12.44 -4.81 -4.19
C GLU A 69 11.64 -4.84 -2.88
N VAL A 70 10.35 -5.15 -2.96
CA VAL A 70 9.48 -5.29 -1.77
C VAL A 70 10.03 -6.38 -0.86
N LEU A 71 10.28 -7.57 -1.39
CA LEU A 71 10.79 -8.71 -0.61
C LEU A 71 12.15 -8.40 0.04
N ARG A 72 13.05 -7.75 -0.72
CA ARG A 72 14.37 -7.33 -0.22
C ARG A 72 14.27 -6.30 0.91
N HIS A 73 13.29 -5.39 0.84
CA HIS A 73 13.08 -4.37 1.87
C HIS A 73 12.45 -4.96 3.13
N LEU A 74 11.47 -5.85 2.98
CA LEU A 74 10.77 -6.49 4.09
C LEU A 74 11.59 -7.57 4.78
N ASP A 75 12.57 -8.16 4.09
CA ASP A 75 13.42 -9.25 4.59
C ASP A 75 12.59 -10.46 5.08
N VAL A 76 11.59 -10.84 4.27
CA VAL A 76 10.70 -11.98 4.53
C VAL A 76 10.60 -12.89 3.33
N GLU A 77 10.23 -14.14 3.61
CA GLU A 77 9.91 -15.12 2.57
C GLU A 77 8.68 -14.68 1.75
N PRO A 78 8.66 -14.87 0.42
CA PRO A 78 7.52 -14.51 -0.42
C PRO A 78 6.21 -15.15 0.05
N ALA A 79 6.27 -16.36 0.59
CA ALA A 79 5.12 -17.10 1.11
C ALA A 79 4.50 -16.45 2.38
N SER A 80 5.23 -15.55 3.04
CA SER A 80 4.74 -14.78 4.20
C SER A 80 4.04 -13.49 3.79
N CYS A 81 4.05 -13.13 2.50
CA CYS A 81 3.39 -11.95 1.98
C CYS A 81 2.05 -12.29 1.34
N VAL A 82 1.05 -11.45 1.60
CA VAL A 82 -0.21 -11.45 0.84
C VAL A 82 -0.26 -10.18 0.00
N PHE A 83 -0.30 -10.35 -1.32
CA PHE A 83 -0.49 -9.25 -2.26
C PHE A 83 -1.97 -9.07 -2.56
N ILE A 84 -2.49 -7.86 -2.35
CA ILE A 84 -3.89 -7.50 -2.60
C ILE A 84 -3.90 -6.40 -3.67
N ASP A 85 -4.51 -6.70 -4.81
CA ASP A 85 -4.70 -5.78 -5.93
C ASP A 85 -6.06 -6.05 -6.58
N ASP A 86 -6.63 -5.05 -7.26
CA ASP A 86 -7.88 -5.19 -8.00
C ASP A 86 -7.68 -5.69 -9.44
N ARG A 87 -6.42 -5.91 -9.84
CA ARG A 87 -5.99 -6.29 -11.20
C ARG A 87 -4.81 -7.26 -11.22
#